data_AF-A0A9X0PTV3-F1
#
_entry.id   AF-A0A9X0PTV3-F1
#
_cell.length_a   1.000
_cell.length_b   1.000
_cell.length_c   1.000
_cell.angle_alpha   90.00
_cell.angle_beta   90.00
_cell.angle_gamma   90.00
#
_symmetry.space_group_name_H-M   'P 1'
#
loop_
_entity.id
_entity.type
_entity.pdbx_description
1 polymer ?
#
loop_
_entity_poly.entity_id
_entity_poly.type
_entity_poly.pdbx_seq_one_letter_code
_entity_poly.pdbx_strand_id
1 'polypeptide(L)'
;MLKYRKELDGLRCLAVMAVIIYHSGISLFGVKIFKGGFFGVDVFLVLSGYLITDIIINKLDSRSFSLTDFYWRRIKRIVPALIAMLVVTSIVAYKILLPNDLVKFSESLISAIYFGSNYYFLGEDCYVSNASIF
;
A
#
# COMPACT_ATOMS: atom_id res chain seq x y z
N MET A 1 -20.79 19.55 2.14
CA MET A 1 -19.85 18.82 3.03
C MET A 1 -20.00 17.34 2.70
N LEU A 2 -18.98 16.71 2.10
CA LEU A 2 -19.07 15.28 1.75
C LEU A 2 -19.28 14.49 3.04
N LYS A 3 -20.39 13.74 3.11
CA LYS A 3 -20.69 12.87 4.25
C LYS A 3 -19.61 11.79 4.28
N TYR A 4 -18.77 11.81 5.30
CA TYR A 4 -17.73 10.81 5.50
C TYR A 4 -18.35 9.41 5.57
N ARG A 5 -18.04 8.57 4.57
CA ARG A 5 -18.61 7.23 4.39
C ARG A 5 -17.75 6.21 5.12
N LYS A 6 -17.96 6.10 6.43
CA LYS A 6 -17.23 5.17 7.33
C LYS A 6 -17.28 3.72 6.84
N GLU A 7 -18.37 3.34 6.18
CA GLU A 7 -18.58 2.01 5.61
C GLU A 7 -17.52 1.65 4.55
N LEU A 8 -17.10 2.61 3.72
CA LEU A 8 -16.08 2.36 2.69
C LEU A 8 -14.68 2.24 3.31
N ASP A 9 -14.44 2.94 4.40
CA ASP A 9 -13.19 2.83 5.17
C ASP A 9 -13.11 1.46 5.86
N GLY A 10 -14.22 0.98 6.41
CA GLY A 10 -14.32 -0.37 6.98
C GLY A 10 -14.06 -1.45 5.94
N LEU A 11 -14.63 -1.34 4.74
CA LEU A 11 -14.41 -2.30 3.67
C LEU A 11 -12.95 -2.29 3.16
N ARG A 12 -12.32 -1.11 3.08
CA ARG A 12 -10.89 -1.00 2.77
C ARG A 12 -10.02 -1.64 3.86
N CYS A 13 -10.38 -1.49 5.13
CA CYS A 13 -9.69 -2.14 6.24
C CYS A 13 -9.76 -3.67 6.11
N LEU A 14 -10.96 -4.22 5.88
CA LEU A 14 -11.16 -5.66 5.64
C LEU A 14 -10.32 -6.16 4.46
N ALA A 15 -10.28 -5.40 3.37
CA ALA A 15 -9.50 -5.72 2.18
C ALA A 15 -8.00 -5.80 2.50
N VAL A 16 -7.45 -4.83 3.25
CA VAL A 16 -6.03 -4.85 3.69
C VAL A 16 -5.76 -6.02 4.64
N MET A 17 -6.66 -6.30 5.59
CA MET A 17 -6.51 -7.46 6.49
C MET A 17 -6.46 -8.77 5.72
N ALA A 18 -7.28 -8.95 4.69
CA ALA A 18 -7.25 -10.14 3.84
C ALA A 18 -5.88 -10.31 3.16
N VAL A 19 -5.28 -9.22 2.67
CA VAL A 19 -3.93 -9.24 2.06
C VAL A 19 -2.86 -9.63 3.09
N ILE A 20 -2.91 -9.08 4.30
CA ILE A 20 -1.95 -9.39 5.36
C ILE A 20 -2.08 -10.86 5.78
N ILE A 21 -3.32 -11.36 5.99
CA ILE A 21 -3.55 -12.75 6.37
C ILE A 21 -3.03 -13.70 5.29
N TYR A 22 -3.26 -13.38 4.01
CA TYR A 22 -2.72 -14.17 2.92
C TYR A 22 -1.18 -14.27 2.94
N HIS A 23 -0.50 -13.13 3.04
CA HIS A 23 0.98 -13.10 3.02
C HIS A 23 1.63 -13.59 4.31
N SER A 24 0.91 -13.54 5.44
CA SER A 24 1.42 -14.05 6.72
C SER A 24 1.64 -15.57 6.71
N GLY A 25 1.13 -16.28 5.70
CA GLY A 25 1.28 -17.74 5.58
C GLY A 25 0.60 -18.51 6.71
N ILE A 26 -0.29 -17.85 7.48
CA ILE A 26 -0.99 -18.46 8.60
C ILE A 26 -1.86 -19.61 8.07
N SER A 27 -1.49 -20.82 8.47
CA SER A 27 -2.30 -22.02 8.29
C SER A 27 -3.05 -22.27 9.60
N LEU A 28 -4.38 -22.29 9.53
CA LEU A 28 -5.22 -22.66 10.67
C LEU A 28 -5.62 -24.13 10.47
N PHE A 29 -5.40 -24.97 11.49
CA PHE A 29 -5.80 -26.38 11.46
C PHE A 29 -5.30 -27.15 10.21
N GLY A 30 -4.09 -26.85 9.74
CA GLY A 30 -3.50 -27.51 8.57
C GLY A 30 -4.07 -27.09 7.21
N VAL A 31 -4.96 -26.08 7.18
CA VAL A 31 -5.57 -25.55 5.95
C VAL A 31 -5.12 -24.11 5.75
N LYS A 32 -4.56 -23.80 4.57
CA LYS A 32 -4.39 -22.40 4.12
C LYS A 32 -5.78 -21.81 3.93
N ILE A 33 -6.15 -20.87 4.80
CA ILE A 33 -7.51 -20.33 4.90
C ILE A 33 -7.88 -19.51 3.64
N PHE A 34 -6.91 -18.86 3.02
CA PHE A 34 -7.11 -18.00 1.85
C PHE A 34 -6.27 -18.48 0.68
N LYS A 35 -6.94 -18.83 -0.42
CA LYS A 35 -6.36 -18.97 -1.76
C LYS A 35 -6.72 -17.70 -2.53
N GLY A 36 -5.73 -16.91 -2.95
CA GLY A 36 -5.94 -15.66 -3.71
C GLY A 36 -5.90 -14.36 -2.90
N GLY A 37 -4.70 -13.95 -2.47
CA GLY A 37 -4.47 -12.66 -1.80
C GLY A 37 -4.76 -11.42 -2.64
N PHE A 38 -4.89 -11.58 -3.96
CA PHE A 38 -5.16 -10.50 -4.91
C PHE A 38 -6.52 -9.86 -4.76
N PHE A 39 -7.54 -10.62 -4.35
CA PHE A 39 -8.89 -10.08 -4.21
C PHE A 39 -8.94 -8.89 -3.25
N GLY A 40 -8.18 -8.95 -2.15
CA GLY A 40 -8.09 -7.84 -1.20
C GLY A 40 -7.46 -6.59 -1.82
N VAL A 41 -6.44 -6.75 -2.66
CA VAL A 41 -5.81 -5.61 -3.35
C VAL A 41 -6.76 -5.00 -4.38
N ASP A 42 -7.44 -5.82 -5.19
CA ASP A 42 -8.39 -5.36 -6.19
C ASP A 42 -9.54 -4.56 -5.55
N VAL A 43 -10.15 -5.10 -4.49
CA VAL A 43 -11.22 -4.39 -3.75
C VAL A 43 -10.69 -3.09 -3.17
N PHE A 44 -9.50 -3.09 -2.56
CA PHE A 44 -8.91 -1.87 -1.99
C PHE A 44 -8.68 -0.77 -3.05
N LEU A 45 -8.16 -1.16 -4.22
CA LEU A 45 -7.87 -0.24 -5.32
C LEU A 45 -9.15 0.32 -5.94
N VAL A 46 -10.17 -0.51 -6.19
CA VAL A 46 -11.47 -0.08 -6.74
C VAL A 46 -12.15 0.92 -5.79
N LEU A 47 -12.21 0.61 -4.49
CA LEU A 47 -12.81 1.50 -3.50
C LEU A 47 -12.05 2.82 -3.38
N SER A 48 -10.73 2.77 -3.43
CA SER A 48 -9.89 3.96 -3.41
C SER A 48 -10.09 4.80 -4.66
N GLY A 49 -10.16 4.18 -5.84
CA GLY A 49 -10.46 4.85 -7.11
C GLY A 49 -11.82 5.55 -7.07
N TYR A 50 -12.87 4.86 -6.64
CA TYR A 50 -14.21 5.43 -6.47
C TYR A 50 -14.19 6.68 -5.57
N LEU A 51 -13.60 6.58 -4.37
CA LEU A 51 -13.51 7.70 -3.43
C LEU A 51 -12.71 8.89 -3.98
N ILE A 52 -11.60 8.60 -4.67
CA ILE A 52 -10.75 9.66 -5.25
C ILE A 52 -11.53 10.39 -6.35
N THR A 53 -12.18 9.65 -7.25
CA THR A 53 -12.99 10.21 -8.34
C THR A 53 -14.15 11.03 -7.80
N ASP A 54 -14.89 10.53 -6.81
CA ASP A 54 -15.97 11.27 -6.16
C ASP A 54 -15.47 12.59 -5.56
N ILE A 55 -14.34 12.59 -4.84
CA ILE A 55 -13.73 13.82 -4.31
C ILE A 55 -13.37 14.81 -5.42
N ILE A 56 -12.87 14.35 -6.55
CA ILE A 56 -12.48 15.20 -7.68
C ILE A 56 -13.73 15.83 -8.32
N ILE A 57 -14.73 15.02 -8.66
CA ILE A 57 -15.98 15.48 -9.31
C ILE A 57 -16.67 16.53 -8.44
N ASN A 58 -16.89 16.25 -7.16
CA ASN A 58 -17.55 17.20 -6.26
C ASN A 58 -16.80 18.55 -6.13
N LYS A 59 -15.46 18.53 -6.25
CA LYS A 59 -14.66 19.76 -6.23
C LYS A 59 -14.68 20.50 -7.56
N LEU A 60 -14.75 19.78 -8.67
CA LEU A 60 -14.92 20.37 -10.00
C LEU A 60 -16.29 21.06 -10.10
N ASP A 61 -17.36 20.41 -9.63
CA ASP A 61 -18.72 20.97 -9.64
C ASP A 61 -18.82 22.26 -8.82
N SER A 62 -18.10 22.32 -7.70
CA SER A 62 -18.00 23.52 -6.86
C SER A 62 -16.93 24.52 -7.32
N ARG A 63 -16.30 24.32 -8.48
CA ARG A 63 -15.20 25.14 -9.05
C ARG A 63 -14.05 25.41 -8.06
N SER A 64 -13.84 24.50 -7.12
CA SER A 64 -12.84 24.61 -6.04
C SER A 64 -11.71 23.58 -6.17
N PHE A 65 -11.64 22.89 -7.31
CA PHE A 65 -10.62 21.89 -7.56
C PHE A 65 -9.27 22.54 -7.86
N SER A 66 -8.26 22.12 -7.10
CA SER A 66 -6.87 22.44 -7.35
C SER A 66 -6.05 21.15 -7.30
N LEU A 67 -5.27 20.90 -8.34
CA LEU A 67 -4.41 19.73 -8.44
C LEU A 67 -3.31 19.76 -7.39
N THR A 68 -2.73 20.94 -7.12
CA THR A 68 -1.69 21.13 -6.11
C THR A 68 -2.24 20.82 -4.72
N ASP A 69 -3.41 21.34 -4.37
CA ASP A 69 -4.08 21.05 -3.09
C ASP A 69 -4.44 19.57 -2.92
N PHE A 70 -4.79 18.90 -4.03
CA PHE A 70 -5.15 17.49 -4.05
C PHE A 70 -3.94 16.61 -3.72
N TYR A 71 -2.77 16.89 -4.31
CA TYR A 71 -1.53 16.17 -3.99
C TYR A 71 -0.98 16.58 -2.63
N TRP A 72 -1.06 17.85 -2.25
CA TRP A 72 -0.59 18.33 -0.95
C TRP A 72 -1.28 17.62 0.23
N ARG A 73 -2.60 17.44 0.15
CA ARG A 73 -3.36 16.67 1.16
C ARG A 73 -2.94 15.20 1.22
N ARG A 74 -2.56 14.61 0.09
CA ARG A 74 -2.05 13.23 0.03
C ARG A 74 -0.68 13.11 0.63
N ILE A 75 0.23 14.03 0.30
CA ILE A 75 1.57 14.10 0.86
C ILE A 75 1.50 14.19 2.39
N LYS A 76 0.71 15.12 2.93
CA LYS A 76 0.51 15.28 4.39
C LYS A 76 -0.07 14.04 5.08
N ARG A 77 -0.71 13.13 4.34
CA ARG A 77 -1.29 11.90 4.87
C ARG A 77 -0.37 10.68 4.71
N ILE A 78 0.32 10.56 3.58
CA ILE A 78 1.09 9.36 3.20
C ILE A 78 2.55 9.47 3.65
N VAL A 79 3.18 10.63 3.44
CA VAL A 79 4.62 10.82 3.71
C VAL A 79 5.00 10.62 5.18
N PRO A 80 4.23 11.08 6.18
CA PRO A 80 4.58 10.83 7.59
C PRO A 80 4.68 9.34 7.93
N ALA A 81 3.72 8.53 7.44
CA ALA A 81 3.73 7.09 7.65
C ALA A 81 4.89 6.41 6.90
N LEU A 82 5.18 6.87 5.68
CA LEU A 82 6.33 6.39 4.91
C LEU A 82 7.65 6.65 5.65
N ILE A 83 7.90 7.90 6.08
CA ILE A 83 9.13 8.25 6.78
C ILE A 83 9.26 7.44 8.08
N ALA A 84 8.18 7.31 8.86
CA ALA A 84 8.18 6.51 10.07
C ALA A 84 8.58 5.05 9.77
N MET A 85 8.00 4.46 8.72
CA MET A 85 8.33 3.10 8.30
C MET A 85 9.80 2.98 7.87
N LEU A 86 10.30 3.89 7.02
CA LEU A 86 11.69 3.89 6.54
C LEU A 86 12.71 4.04 7.69
N VAL A 87 12.41 4.89 8.68
CA VAL A 87 13.28 5.06 9.85
C VAL A 87 13.30 3.78 10.68
N VAL A 88 12.13 3.22 11.00
CA VAL A 88 12.04 2.00 11.81
C VAL A 88 12.73 0.84 11.11
N THR A 89 12.47 0.62 9.82
CA THR A 89 13.13 -0.46 9.07
C THR A 89 14.62 -0.25 8.93
N SER A 90 15.10 0.99 8.77
CA SER A 90 16.55 1.26 8.71
C SER A 90 17.26 0.94 10.03
N ILE A 91 16.65 1.28 11.17
CA ILE A 91 17.20 0.94 12.49
C ILE A 91 17.27 -0.58 12.67
N VAL A 92 16.19 -1.28 12.31
CA VAL A 92 16.10 -2.74 12.43
C VAL A 92 17.08 -3.43 11.46
N ALA A 93 17.14 -2.97 10.21
CA ALA A 93 18.03 -3.49 9.17
C ALA A 93 19.49 -3.39 9.61
N TYR A 94 19.92 -2.22 10.11
CA TYR A 94 21.28 -2.02 10.60
C TYR A 94 21.67 -2.97 11.74
N LYS A 95 20.72 -3.41 12.56
CA LYS A 95 20.96 -4.32 13.68
C LYS A 95 21.00 -5.80 13.28
N ILE A 96 20.30 -6.18 12.21
CA ILE A 96 20.04 -7.59 11.88
C ILE A 96 20.76 -8.04 10.60
N LEU A 97 20.85 -7.17 9.58
CA LEU A 97 21.33 -7.56 8.26
C LEU A 97 22.85 -7.64 8.18
N LEU A 98 23.33 -8.56 7.34
CA LEU A 98 24.73 -8.68 6.96
C LEU A 98 25.12 -7.52 6.02
N PRO A 99 26.42 -7.19 5.88
CA PRO A 99 26.87 -6.07 5.05
C PRO A 99 26.35 -6.10 3.60
N ASN A 100 26.33 -7.27 2.97
CA ASN A 100 25.83 -7.41 1.60
C ASN A 100 24.31 -7.17 1.50
N ASP A 101 23.55 -7.56 2.51
CA ASP A 101 22.10 -7.36 2.54
C ASP A 101 21.74 -5.91 2.88
N LEU A 102 22.60 -5.20 3.63
CA LEU A 102 22.46 -3.76 3.88
C LEU A 102 22.59 -2.94 2.59
N VAL A 103 23.48 -3.33 1.67
CA VAL A 103 23.61 -2.67 0.36
C VAL A 103 22.30 -2.81 -0.42
N LYS A 104 21.78 -4.03 -0.56
CA LYS A 104 20.48 -4.27 -1.23
C LYS A 104 19.33 -3.52 -0.55
N PHE A 105 19.30 -3.53 0.78
CA PHE A 105 18.32 -2.77 1.56
C PHE A 105 18.39 -1.28 1.25
N SER A 106 19.58 -0.69 1.15
CA SER A 106 19.75 0.73 0.84
C SER A 106 19.24 1.10 -0.56
N GLU A 107 19.44 0.23 -1.56
CA GLU A 107 18.90 0.43 -2.91
C GLU A 107 17.36 0.39 -2.89
N SER A 108 16.80 -0.59 -2.18
CA SER A 108 15.36 -0.69 -1.96
C SER A 108 14.81 0.53 -1.22
N LEU A 109 15.51 1.02 -0.19
CA LEU A 109 15.15 2.22 0.58
C LEU A 109 15.13 3.47 -0.30
N ILE A 110 16.14 3.66 -1.15
CA ILE A 110 16.20 4.77 -2.12
C ILE A 110 15.02 4.66 -3.09
N SER A 111 14.73 3.47 -3.61
CA SER A 111 13.57 3.26 -4.49
C SER A 111 12.25 3.64 -3.81
N ALA A 112 12.09 3.31 -2.52
CA ALA A 112 10.89 3.63 -1.75
C ALA A 112 10.71 5.13 -1.50
N ILE A 113 11.80 5.87 -1.24
CA ILE A 113 11.78 7.33 -1.05
C ILE A 113 11.25 8.03 -2.32
N TYR A 114 11.68 7.58 -3.49
CA TYR A 114 11.26 8.14 -4.78
C TYR A 114 9.95 7.55 -5.32
N PHE A 115 9.26 6.69 -4.56
CA PHE A 115 8.08 5.93 -5.01
C PHE A 115 8.36 5.09 -6.28
N GLY A 116 9.62 4.68 -6.48
CA GLY A 116 10.11 3.86 -7.60
C GLY A 116 10.18 2.37 -7.30
N SER A 117 9.64 1.89 -6.17
CA SER A 117 9.74 0.49 -5.75
C SER A 117 9.19 -0.49 -6.79
N ASN A 118 8.11 -0.15 -7.50
CA ASN A 118 7.57 -1.01 -8.56
C ASN A 118 8.60 -1.30 -9.68
N TYR A 119 9.48 -0.34 -9.98
CA TYR A 119 10.53 -0.53 -10.97
C TYR A 119 11.70 -1.34 -10.39
N TYR A 120 12.09 -1.06 -9.15
CA TYR A 120 13.13 -1.81 -8.45
C TYR A 120 12.78 -3.30 -8.33
N PHE A 121 11.52 -3.60 -7.99
CA PHE A 121 11.01 -4.97 -7.81
C PHE A 121 10.42 -5.59 -9.08
N LEU A 122 10.61 -4.98 -10.26
CA LEU A 122 10.00 -5.46 -11.51
C LEU A 122 10.43 -6.90 -11.86
N GLY A 123 11.66 -7.27 -11.50
CA GLY A 123 12.22 -8.61 -11.72
C GLY A 123 12.03 -9.60 -10.56
N GLU A 124 11.40 -9.18 -9.46
CA GLU A 124 11.03 -10.05 -8.34
C GLU A 124 9.56 -10.52 -8.48
N ASP A 125 9.07 -11.28 -7.51
CA ASP A 125 7.68 -11.76 -7.49
C ASP A 125 6.70 -10.58 -7.55
N CYS A 126 6.14 -10.36 -8.74
CA CYS A 126 5.17 -9.29 -9.00
C CYS A 126 3.81 -9.58 -8.35
N TYR A 127 2.91 -8.59 -8.35
CA TYR A 127 1.48 -8.74 -8.04
C TYR A 127 0.75 -9.77 -8.95
N VAL A 128 1.41 -10.37 -9.93
CA VAL A 128 0.83 -11.45 -10.75
C VAL A 128 1.70 -12.71 -10.69
N SER A 129 2.56 -12.80 -9.68
CA SER A 129 3.45 -13.95 -9.49
C SER A 129 2.67 -15.20 -9.10
N ASN A 130 3.20 -16.36 -9.50
CA ASN A 130 2.63 -17.67 -9.15
C ASN A 130 2.40 -17.82 -7.64
N ALA A 131 3.28 -17.24 -6.82
CA ALA A 131 3.18 -17.25 -5.36
C ALA A 131 1.87 -16.65 -4.83
N SER A 132 1.21 -15.79 -5.61
CA SER A 132 -0.02 -15.12 -5.21
C SER A 132 -1.30 -15.63 -5.93
N ILE A 133 -1.13 -16.49 -6.95
CA ILE A 133 -2.21 -17.21 -7.66
C ILE A 133 -2.66 -18.49 -6.92
N PHE A 134 -1.81 -19.05 -6.04
CA PHE A 134 -2.07 -20.33 -5.35
C PHE A 134 -2.36 -20.20 -3.84
#